data_AF-A0A8C9FV35-F1
#
_entry.id   AF-A0A8C9FV35-F1
#
_cell.length_a   1.000
_cell.length_b   1.000
_cell.length_c   1.000
_cell.angle_alpha   90.00
_cell.angle_beta   90.00
_cell.angle_gamma   90.00
#
_symmetry.space_group_name_H-M   'P 1'
#
loop_
_entity.id
_entity.type
_entity.pdbx_description
1 polymer ?
#
loop_
_entity_poly.entity_id
_entity_poly.type
_entity_poly.pdbx_seq_one_letter_code
_entity_poly.pdbx_strand_id
1 'polypeptide(L)'
;TTFSCYFGTLSSNQGTGKILVVLYQKFLKERQELPVFKHRHSIVETLKKHRVVVVAGETGSGKSTQVPHFLLEDLLLDEGTSKCNIVCTQPRRISAVNLWVCIHDFLKKKK
;
A
#
# COMPACT_ATOMS: atom_id res chain seq x y z
N THR A 1 -15.39 -1.62 4.79
CA THR A 1 -15.65 -2.98 4.30
C THR A 1 -14.47 -3.86 4.69
N THR A 2 -14.67 -4.80 5.61
CA THR A 2 -13.63 -5.60 6.29
C THR A 2 -13.67 -7.03 5.75
N PHE A 3 -12.61 -7.60 5.17
CA PHE A 3 -12.65 -9.00 4.68
C PHE A 3 -11.34 -9.81 4.70
N SER A 4 -11.27 -10.69 5.70
CA SER A 4 -10.26 -11.70 6.04
C SER A 4 -9.62 -12.48 4.87
N CYS A 5 -8.37 -12.90 5.13
CA CYS A 5 -7.36 -13.48 4.24
C CYS A 5 -7.47 -15.00 4.06
N TYR A 6 -7.08 -15.50 2.88
CA TYR A 6 -6.52 -16.85 2.69
C TYR A 6 -5.39 -16.82 1.64
N PHE A 7 -4.31 -17.54 1.93
CA PHE A 7 -3.00 -17.46 1.27
C PHE A 7 -2.89 -18.43 0.08
N GLY A 8 -2.29 -18.00 -1.02
CA GLY A 8 -1.90 -18.87 -2.14
C GLY A 8 -0.81 -18.21 -2.98
N THR A 9 0.37 -18.85 -3.05
CA THR A 9 1.60 -18.39 -3.71
C THR A 9 1.46 -18.37 -5.24
N LEU A 10 2.05 -17.38 -5.92
CA LEU A 10 2.20 -17.38 -7.38
C LEU A 10 3.61 -17.00 -7.84
N SER A 11 4.09 -17.77 -8.81
CA SER A 11 5.45 -17.86 -9.34
C SER A 11 5.82 -16.68 -10.26
N SER A 12 7.09 -16.31 -10.19
CA SER A 12 7.77 -15.23 -10.92
C SER A 12 8.20 -15.64 -12.33
N ASN A 13 7.97 -14.78 -13.32
CA ASN A 13 8.62 -14.85 -14.64
C ASN A 13 9.31 -13.52 -14.97
N GLN A 14 10.58 -13.59 -15.37
CA GLN A 14 11.51 -12.47 -15.51
C GLN A 14 11.57 -11.95 -16.96
N GLY A 15 11.50 -10.62 -17.16
CA GLY A 15 11.69 -10.01 -18.50
C GLY A 15 11.34 -8.51 -18.66
N THR A 16 10.73 -7.84 -17.67
CA THR A 16 10.04 -6.54 -17.87
C THR A 16 10.70 -5.32 -17.20
N GLY A 17 12.01 -5.36 -16.92
CA GLY A 17 12.67 -4.39 -16.03
C GLY A 17 12.63 -2.91 -16.45
N LYS A 18 12.69 -2.55 -17.74
CA LYS A 18 12.76 -1.14 -18.19
C LYS A 18 11.39 -0.45 -18.34
N ILE A 19 10.39 -1.17 -18.84
CA ILE A 19 9.02 -0.64 -19.00
C ILE A 19 8.34 -0.49 -17.63
N LEU A 20 8.60 -1.42 -16.70
CA LEU A 20 8.09 -1.39 -15.33
C LEU A 20 8.53 -0.11 -14.59
N VAL A 21 9.80 0.32 -14.75
CA VAL A 21 10.33 1.51 -14.06
C VAL A 21 9.69 2.80 -14.53
N VAL A 22 9.44 2.96 -15.84
CA VAL A 22 8.81 4.17 -16.40
C VAL A 22 7.34 4.26 -16.04
N LEU A 23 6.60 3.14 -16.12
CA LEU A 23 5.20 3.09 -15.68
C LEU A 23 5.09 3.36 -14.19
N TYR A 24 5.97 2.79 -13.38
CA TYR A 24 6.02 3.03 -11.94
C TYR A 24 6.23 4.50 -11.58
N GLN A 25 7.13 5.22 -12.26
CA GLN A 25 7.31 6.66 -12.02
C GLN A 25 6.07 7.49 -12.37
N LYS A 26 5.34 7.11 -13.44
CA LYS A 26 4.05 7.73 -13.76
C LYS A 26 3.01 7.46 -12.67
N PHE A 27 2.87 6.20 -12.24
CA PHE A 27 1.97 5.83 -11.15
C PHE A 27 2.29 6.52 -9.83
N LEU A 28 3.57 6.80 -9.54
CA LEU A 28 3.95 7.56 -8.35
C LEU A 28 3.45 9.00 -8.40
N LYS A 29 3.59 9.68 -9.55
CA LYS A 29 3.07 11.05 -9.71
C LYS A 29 1.56 11.10 -9.54
N GLU A 30 0.84 10.20 -10.21
CA GLU A 30 -0.62 10.09 -10.09
C GLU A 30 -1.07 9.80 -8.65
N ARG A 31 -0.30 9.00 -7.90
CA ARG A 31 -0.60 8.74 -6.48
C ARG A 31 -0.47 9.97 -5.59
N GLN A 32 0.45 10.88 -5.89
CA GLN A 32 0.62 12.12 -5.15
C GLN A 32 -0.53 13.12 -5.39
N GLU A 33 -1.19 13.02 -6.55
CA GLU A 33 -2.33 13.88 -6.92
C GLU A 33 -3.64 13.46 -6.25
N LEU A 34 -3.74 12.20 -5.83
CA LEU A 34 -4.93 11.69 -5.18
C LEU A 34 -5.17 12.36 -3.81
N PRO A 35 -6.43 12.68 -3.47
CA PRO A 35 -6.77 13.49 -2.30
C PRO A 35 -6.32 12.87 -0.97
N VAL A 36 -6.24 11.54 -0.86
CA VAL A 36 -5.77 10.86 0.35
C VAL A 36 -4.30 11.15 0.67
N PHE A 37 -3.48 11.49 -0.33
CA PHE A 37 -2.05 11.77 -0.15
C PHE A 37 -1.82 13.01 0.71
N LYS A 38 -2.67 14.03 0.57
CA LYS A 38 -2.62 15.25 1.41
C LYS A 38 -2.84 14.94 2.90
N HIS A 39 -3.55 13.86 3.19
CA HIS A 39 -3.86 13.43 4.56
C HIS A 39 -2.91 12.36 5.09
N ARG A 40 -1.85 11.98 4.36
CA ARG A 40 -0.93 10.89 4.75
C ARG A 40 -0.42 11.03 6.19
N HIS A 41 0.02 12.23 6.56
CA HIS A 41 0.68 12.49 7.84
C HIS A 41 -0.34 12.44 8.98
N SER A 42 -1.51 13.04 8.77
CA SER A 42 -2.62 13.01 9.71
C SER A 42 -3.11 11.57 9.96
N ILE A 43 -3.20 10.73 8.92
CA ILE A 43 -3.61 9.32 9.06
C ILE A 43 -2.61 8.54 9.93
N VAL A 44 -1.31 8.64 9.60
CA VAL A 44 -0.24 7.94 10.33
C VAL A 44 -0.16 8.43 11.79
N GLU A 45 -0.21 9.74 12.01
CA GLU A 45 -0.19 10.31 13.37
C GLU A 45 -1.40 9.89 14.19
N THR A 46 -2.59 9.86 13.58
CA THR A 46 -3.82 9.41 14.25
C THR A 46 -3.73 7.94 14.62
N LEU A 47 -3.14 7.10 13.77
CA LEU A 47 -2.89 5.68 14.04
C LEU A 47 -1.85 5.47 15.17
N LYS A 48 -0.85 6.33 15.28
CA LYS A 48 0.10 6.30 16.42
C LYS A 48 -0.58 6.66 17.74
N LYS A 49 -1.56 7.58 17.70
CA LYS A 49 -2.31 8.03 18.89
C LYS A 49 -3.49 7.12 19.27
N HIS A 50 -4.13 6.47 18.30
CA HIS A 50 -5.36 5.72 18.51
C HIS A 50 -5.24 4.28 17.98
N ARG A 51 -5.68 3.31 18.78
CA ARG A 51 -5.68 1.89 18.40
C ARG A 51 -6.61 1.57 17.21
N VAL A 52 -7.65 2.37 17.01
CA VAL A 52 -8.64 2.19 15.95
C VAL A 52 -8.87 3.53 15.26
N VAL A 53 -8.75 3.56 13.94
CA VAL A 53 -8.96 4.75 13.12
C VAL A 53 -9.87 4.40 11.95
N VAL A 54 -10.91 5.21 11.76
CA VAL A 54 -11.84 5.07 10.63
C VAL A 54 -11.46 6.10 9.57
N VAL A 55 -11.03 5.63 8.40
CA VAL A 55 -10.69 6.49 7.26
C VAL A 55 -11.86 6.50 6.27
N ALA A 56 -12.63 7.57 6.26
CA ALA A 56 -13.70 7.81 5.29
C ALA A 56 -13.21 8.73 4.16
N GLY A 57 -13.82 8.62 2.98
CA GLY A 57 -13.55 9.48 1.84
C GLY A 57 -14.27 8.97 0.59
N GLU A 58 -14.35 9.78 -0.45
CA GLU A 58 -15.07 9.46 -1.68
C GLU A 58 -14.52 8.23 -2.41
N THR A 59 -15.37 7.53 -3.17
CA THR A 59 -14.93 6.43 -4.05
C THR A 59 -13.92 6.96 -5.07
N GLY A 60 -12.81 6.26 -5.26
CA GLY A 60 -11.73 6.74 -6.14
C GLY A 60 -10.68 7.62 -5.46
N SER A 61 -10.87 7.99 -4.18
CA SER A 61 -9.90 8.81 -3.45
C SER A 61 -8.55 8.11 -3.14
N GLY A 62 -8.40 6.82 -3.49
CA GLY A 62 -7.16 6.07 -3.33
C GLY A 62 -6.94 5.39 -1.97
N LYS A 63 -7.93 5.41 -1.06
CA LYS A 63 -7.81 4.87 0.32
C LYS A 63 -7.20 3.47 0.39
N SER A 64 -7.82 2.49 -0.27
CA SER A 64 -7.41 1.08 -0.18
C SER A 64 -6.04 0.78 -0.77
N THR A 65 -5.54 1.63 -1.67
CA THR A 65 -4.23 1.45 -2.31
C THR A 65 -3.13 2.22 -1.59
N GLN A 66 -3.43 3.42 -1.09
CA GLN A 66 -2.43 4.33 -0.53
C GLN A 66 -2.29 4.25 0.99
N VAL A 67 -3.37 4.02 1.73
CA VAL A 67 -3.30 3.91 3.20
C VAL A 67 -2.31 2.83 3.64
N PRO A 68 -2.36 1.59 3.09
CA PRO A 68 -1.38 0.56 3.44
C PRO A 68 0.06 0.95 3.08
N HIS A 69 0.22 1.75 2.02
CA HIS A 69 1.53 2.22 1.56
C HIS A 69 2.14 3.21 2.56
N PHE A 70 1.37 4.19 3.04
CA PHE A 70 1.83 5.16 4.03
C PHE A 70 2.20 4.49 5.36
N LEU A 71 1.38 3.53 5.79
CA LEU A 71 1.68 2.69 6.95
C LEU A 71 3.01 1.95 6.77
N LEU A 72 3.18 1.27 5.63
CA LEU A 72 4.40 0.52 5.35
C LEU A 72 5.63 1.41 5.28
N GLU A 73 5.53 2.58 4.65
CA GLU A 73 6.62 3.56 4.60
C GLU A 73 7.04 4.04 5.99
N ASP A 74 6.07 4.41 6.84
CA ASP A 74 6.35 4.86 8.21
C ASP A 74 6.99 3.74 9.05
N LEU A 75 6.50 2.51 8.91
CA LEU A 75 7.04 1.34 9.62
C LEU A 75 8.42 0.92 9.12
N LEU A 76 8.75 1.16 7.86
CA LEU A 76 10.10 0.93 7.31
C LEU A 76 11.10 2.01 7.71
N LEU A 77 10.63 3.23 8.00
CA LEU A 77 11.46 4.32 8.52
C LEU A 77 11.71 4.18 10.03
N ASP A 78 10.86 3.44 10.73
CA ASP A 78 11.00 3.17 12.16
C ASP A 78 11.98 2.00 12.39
N GLU A 79 13.28 2.31 12.43
CA GLU A 79 14.42 1.36 12.49
C GLU A 79 14.36 0.36 13.67
N GLY A 80 13.47 0.56 14.65
CA GLY A 80 13.30 -0.31 15.81
C GLY A 80 12.35 -1.50 15.62
N THR A 81 11.50 -1.51 14.59
CA THR A 81 10.45 -2.53 14.46
C THR A 81 10.87 -3.62 13.47
N SER A 82 11.61 -4.62 13.96
CA SER A 82 12.16 -5.71 13.14
C SER A 82 11.11 -6.63 12.50
N LYS A 83 9.83 -6.53 12.86
CA LYS A 83 8.71 -7.26 12.22
C LYS A 83 7.42 -6.45 12.29
N CYS A 84 6.93 -5.98 11.14
CA CYS A 84 5.57 -5.43 11.04
C CYS A 84 4.72 -6.22 10.05
N ASN A 85 3.52 -6.59 10.49
CA ASN A 85 2.53 -7.31 9.69
C ASN A 85 1.34 -6.40 9.40
N ILE A 86 1.23 -5.92 8.16
CA ILE A 86 0.07 -5.16 7.69
C ILE A 86 -0.89 -6.11 6.99
N VAL A 87 -2.12 -6.17 7.47
CA VAL A 87 -3.18 -6.98 6.85
C VAL A 87 -4.16 -6.06 6.16
N CYS A 88 -4.29 -6.20 4.85
CA CYS A 88 -5.26 -5.45 4.05
C CYS A 88 -6.28 -6.41 3.45
N THR A 89 -7.54 -6.02 3.55
CA THR A 89 -8.66 -6.82 3.11
C THR A 89 -9.28 -6.21 1.87
N GLN A 90 -9.65 -7.03 0.89
CA GLN A 90 -10.26 -6.58 -0.37
C GLN A 90 -11.44 -7.50 -0.73
N PRO A 91 -12.57 -6.94 -1.19
CA PRO A 91 -13.76 -7.73 -1.49
C PRO A 91 -13.61 -8.62 -2.73
N ARG A 92 -12.68 -8.30 -3.63
CA ARG A 92 -12.44 -9.05 -4.87
C ARG A 92 -10.99 -9.56 -4.90
N ARG A 93 -10.82 -10.83 -5.29
CA ARG A 93 -9.50 -11.47 -5.43
C ARG A 93 -8.56 -10.69 -6.35
N ILE A 94 -9.05 -10.23 -7.50
CA ILE A 94 -8.25 -9.44 -8.45
C ILE A 94 -7.74 -8.14 -7.80
N SER A 95 -8.55 -7.47 -6.98
CA SER A 95 -8.14 -6.26 -6.26
C SER A 95 -7.06 -6.55 -5.22
N ALA A 96 -7.16 -7.68 -4.51
CA ALA A 96 -6.12 -8.11 -3.56
C ALA A 96 -4.79 -8.39 -4.26
N VAL A 97 -4.82 -9.13 -5.37
CA VAL A 97 -3.62 -9.47 -6.16
C VAL A 97 -2.96 -8.19 -6.69
N ASN A 98 -3.74 -7.27 -7.27
CA ASN A 98 -3.20 -6.03 -7.81
C ASN A 98 -2.57 -5.15 -6.71
N LEU A 99 -3.22 -5.05 -5.55
CA LEU A 99 -2.68 -4.32 -4.41
C LEU A 99 -1.37 -4.96 -3.92
N TRP A 100 -1.34 -6.28 -3.81
CA TRP A 100 -0.15 -7.03 -3.40
C TRP A 100 1.01 -6.81 -4.38
N VAL A 101 0.79 -6.93 -5.69
CA VAL A 101 1.83 -6.69 -6.70
C VAL A 101 2.39 -5.27 -6.57
N CYS A 102 1.52 -4.27 -6.39
CA CYS A 102 1.93 -2.88 -6.19
C CYS A 102 2.80 -2.67 -4.95
N ILE A 103 2.48 -3.33 -3.83
CA ILE A 103 3.24 -3.19 -2.58
C ILE A 103 4.54 -4.02 -2.63
N HIS A 104 4.48 -5.21 -3.21
CA HIS A 104 5.64 -6.09 -3.37
C HIS A 104 6.72 -5.45 -4.26
N ASP A 105 6.33 -4.77 -5.34
CA ASP A 105 7.28 -4.04 -6.20
C ASP A 105 7.98 -2.89 -5.45
N PHE A 106 7.25 -2.19 -4.57
CA PHE A 106 7.82 -1.16 -3.71
C PHE A 106 8.89 -1.71 -2.76
N LEU A 107 8.60 -2.83 -2.10
CA LEU A 107 9.54 -3.48 -1.18
C LEU A 107 10.82 -3.96 -1.87
N LYS A 108 10.73 -4.43 -3.13
CA LYS A 108 11.89 -4.86 -3.90
C LYS A 108 12.89 -3.74 -4.24
N LYS A 109 12.49 -2.47 -4.23
CA LYS A 109 13.37 -1.34 -4.53
C LYS A 109 14.11 -0.75 -3.32
N LYS A 110 13.69 -1.07 -2.09
CA LYS A 110 14.29 -0.54 -0.86
C LYS A 110 15.28 -1.51 -0.17
N LYS A 111 15.41 -2.74 -0.67
CA LYS A 111 16.54 -3.64 -0.37
C LYS A 111 17.56 -3.55 -1.49
#